data_AF-A0A8S2Q4H5-F1
#
_entry.id   AF-A0A8S2Q4H5-F1
#
_cell.length_a   1.000
_cell.length_b   1.000
_cell.length_c   1.000
_cell.angle_alpha   90.00
_cell.angle_beta   90.00
_cell.angle_gamma   90.00
#
_symmetry.space_group_name_H-M   'P 1'
#
loop_
_entity.id
_entity.type
_entity.pdbx_description
1 polymer ?
#
loop_
_entity_poly.entity_id
_entity_poly.type
_entity_poly.pdbx_seq_one_letter_code
_entity_poly.pdbx_strand_id
1 'polypeptide(L)'
;SQTMENKTIIISNSVKVDDSQKATPVGIPTTINMEEITLIWFDEDIRLREDIKETTKVLRQINDCIIFHDDKDKCIKHIKSIQHEKILFISTCESALDILNIVHHLSQIHLVFLLSTTPKQYEHLLHEYSKIVRIFEEQHELINSIKQNIDLAEKQMQTFSFYDQNQNLAQKYEELKTQQTSSTVKTLYRGLKLSDNDFHKLKQYEGKLISANGFFSTSGSKQVALMFASESATEPPQQSVLFEIQCGIPANMATLADISEISNFHSEEEVLFDLGAIFLIQTIEPSPESNVWVIKMKETAQGASVVRDYKELNKKAMQKHSAVIIFGDLLTNMGEYAKAQTYFESLLASPNREDISWIYHKIATAHYRKGEYEQSLQYSLRAQETNMNDDPTASQTPAHIITDIASVYFSKADYDQTSDSHPKALRLAEIRLPPNHDSTAASLMTIGNIYYPKGDSDQALQYSLKSLRMHEIYLPPNHDSTAASLINIGNIYHKKGDYHQALHYSLKALKMQEICLPPNHDSTAASLRNIANNYRAKADYDQALEYSLKSLRMQEICLPPNHHTTAASLMTTGNIYYSTGDYDQALQYYLKALRIKAI
;
A
#
# COMPACT_ATOMS: atom_id res chain seq x y z
N SER A 1 -30.79 -5.66 -9.17
CA SER A 1 -30.28 -5.48 -7.79
C SER A 1 -28.77 -5.62 -7.86
N GLN A 2 -28.11 -4.47 -7.98
CA GLN A 2 -26.67 -4.32 -8.16
C GLN A 2 -25.96 -4.39 -6.81
N THR A 3 -24.96 -5.26 -6.67
CA THR A 3 -23.87 -5.11 -5.71
C THR A 3 -22.60 -4.92 -6.51
N MET A 4 -22.07 -3.70 -6.53
CA MET A 4 -20.79 -3.36 -7.14
C MET A 4 -19.67 -4.06 -6.36
N GLU A 5 -19.11 -5.14 -6.92
CA GLU A 5 -17.80 -5.64 -6.52
C GLU A 5 -16.72 -4.79 -7.19
N ASN A 6 -16.32 -3.69 -6.54
CA ASN A 6 -15.10 -2.96 -6.88
C ASN A 6 -13.89 -3.72 -6.33
N LYS A 7 -13.40 -4.71 -7.08
CA LYS A 7 -12.04 -5.24 -6.93
C LYS A 7 -11.16 -4.46 -7.89
N THR A 8 -10.12 -3.80 -7.42
CA THR A 8 -9.12 -3.16 -8.28
C THR A 8 -8.11 -4.24 -8.69
N ILE A 9 -8.01 -4.57 -9.98
CA ILE A 9 -6.88 -5.36 -10.48
C ILE A 9 -5.71 -4.45 -10.76
N ILE A 10 -4.58 -4.86 -10.21
CA ILE A 10 -3.23 -4.39 -10.46
C ILE A 10 -2.78 -4.94 -11.81
N ILE A 11 -2.53 -4.08 -12.79
CA ILE A 11 -1.74 -4.44 -13.97
C ILE A 11 -0.28 -4.18 -13.60
N SER A 12 0.42 -5.23 -13.17
CA SER A 12 1.88 -5.21 -13.01
C SER A 12 2.56 -5.67 -14.29
N ASN A 13 3.66 -5.04 -14.68
CA ASN A 13 4.68 -5.72 -15.47
C ASN A 13 5.26 -6.82 -14.57
N SER A 14 4.75 -8.05 -14.67
CA SER A 14 5.27 -9.18 -13.89
C SER A 14 5.91 -10.22 -14.81
N VAL A 15 7.21 -10.41 -14.66
CA VAL A 15 7.87 -11.69 -14.93
C VAL A 15 7.63 -12.58 -13.70
N LYS A 16 7.09 -13.79 -13.93
CA LYS A 16 6.92 -14.81 -12.88
C LYS A 16 8.28 -15.39 -12.49
N VAL A 17 8.50 -15.63 -11.19
CA VAL A 17 9.45 -16.64 -10.71
C VAL A 17 8.67 -17.66 -9.89
N ASP A 18 8.98 -18.93 -10.18
CA ASP A 18 8.32 -20.14 -9.72
C ASP A 18 8.58 -20.42 -8.23
N ASP A 19 7.55 -20.83 -7.51
CA ASP A 19 7.61 -21.22 -6.09
C ASP A 19 8.08 -22.68 -5.99
N SER A 20 9.35 -22.91 -5.63
CA SER A 20 9.68 -24.14 -4.91
C SER A 20 10.91 -24.01 -3.99
N GLN A 21 10.72 -24.45 -2.75
CA GLN A 21 11.69 -24.84 -1.70
C GLN A 21 12.12 -23.83 -0.60
N LYS A 22 11.46 -24.01 0.56
CA LYS A 22 11.95 -24.12 1.96
C LYS A 22 13.17 -23.27 2.45
N ALA A 23 12.84 -22.41 3.43
CA ALA A 23 13.52 -22.12 4.70
C ALA A 23 14.96 -21.53 4.75
N THR A 24 15.01 -20.27 5.22
CA THR A 24 16.01 -19.49 6.04
C THR A 24 17.27 -20.22 6.57
N PRO A 25 18.43 -19.54 6.83
CA PRO A 25 18.48 -18.22 7.49
C PRO A 25 19.70 -17.26 7.24
N VAL A 26 19.57 -16.04 7.79
CA VAL A 26 20.61 -15.06 8.22
C VAL A 26 21.40 -14.26 7.17
N GLY A 27 21.36 -12.92 7.31
CA GLY A 27 22.44 -12.02 6.88
C GLY A 27 22.02 -10.61 6.47
N ILE A 28 21.78 -9.71 7.42
CA ILE A 28 21.72 -8.25 7.19
C ILE A 28 23.16 -7.76 6.89
N PRO A 29 23.35 -6.84 5.93
CA PRO A 29 23.84 -5.53 6.34
C PRO A 29 23.17 -4.35 5.61
N THR A 30 22.73 -3.38 6.42
CA THR A 30 22.76 -1.92 6.19
C THR A 30 22.16 -1.32 4.92
N THR A 31 20.99 -0.68 5.08
CA THR A 31 20.56 0.47 4.27
C THR A 31 21.35 1.73 4.62
N ILE A 32 21.91 2.39 3.60
CA ILE A 32 22.02 3.85 3.56
C ILE A 32 21.41 4.32 2.23
N ASN A 33 20.55 5.34 2.38
CA ASN A 33 20.00 6.32 1.43
C ASN A 33 19.28 5.89 0.14
N MET A 34 18.23 6.66 -0.11
CA MET A 34 17.41 6.69 -1.32
C MET A 34 18.31 6.77 -2.54
N GLU A 35 18.15 5.81 -3.43
CA GLU A 35 18.88 5.86 -4.67
C GLU A 35 18.00 5.19 -5.74
N GLU A 36 17.38 6.02 -6.60
CA GLU A 36 16.88 5.55 -7.89
C GLU A 36 18.03 4.86 -8.61
N ILE A 37 17.78 3.71 -9.25
CA ILE A 37 18.81 2.99 -9.97
C ILE A 37 18.87 3.52 -11.39
N THR A 38 19.95 4.25 -11.69
CA THR A 38 20.25 4.73 -13.03
C THR A 38 21.28 3.81 -13.67
N LEU A 39 20.89 3.16 -14.75
CA LEU A 39 21.79 2.34 -15.55
C LEU A 39 22.55 3.24 -16.51
N ILE A 40 23.86 3.31 -16.33
CA ILE A 40 24.75 4.03 -17.23
C ILE A 40 25.64 3.01 -17.92
N TRP A 41 25.52 2.92 -19.24
CA TRP A 41 26.43 2.14 -20.06
C TRP A 41 27.41 3.08 -20.77
N PHE A 42 28.71 2.89 -20.52
CA PHE A 42 29.80 3.55 -21.23
C PHE A 42 30.55 2.57 -22.13
N ASP A 43 30.65 2.90 -23.42
CA ASP A 43 31.51 2.17 -24.36
C ASP A 43 31.87 3.13 -25.50
N GLU A 44 33.17 3.29 -25.79
CA GLU A 44 33.64 4.22 -26.84
C GLU A 44 33.14 3.81 -28.24
N ASP A 45 32.90 2.52 -28.45
CA ASP A 45 32.48 1.92 -29.72
C ASP A 45 31.00 1.51 -29.72
N ILE A 46 30.19 2.04 -28.80
CA ILE A 46 28.80 1.61 -28.60
C ILE A 46 27.92 1.71 -29.85
N ARG A 47 28.26 2.61 -30.77
CA ARG A 47 27.54 2.81 -32.03
C ARG A 47 27.93 1.82 -33.12
N LEU A 48 29.09 1.18 -32.99
CA LEU A 48 29.72 0.33 -34.00
C LEU A 48 29.52 -1.17 -33.73
N ARG A 49 29.23 -1.54 -32.47
CA ARG A 49 29.04 -2.94 -32.03
C ARG A 49 27.60 -3.42 -32.20
N GLU A 50 27.39 -4.43 -33.05
CA GLU A 50 26.07 -4.99 -33.38
C GLU A 50 25.56 -5.94 -32.28
N ASP A 51 26.48 -6.60 -31.58
CA ASP A 51 26.27 -7.47 -30.41
C ASP A 51 25.73 -6.71 -29.19
N ILE A 52 26.10 -5.43 -29.02
CA ILE A 52 25.60 -4.57 -27.94
C ILE A 52 24.16 -4.10 -28.19
N LYS A 53 23.70 -4.03 -29.46
CA LYS A 53 22.34 -3.61 -29.80
C LYS A 53 21.27 -4.61 -29.32
N GLU A 54 21.54 -5.91 -29.43
CA GLU A 54 20.63 -6.95 -28.92
C GLU A 54 20.55 -6.91 -27.38
N THR A 55 21.70 -6.79 -26.71
CA THR A 55 21.77 -6.62 -25.26
C THR A 55 21.03 -5.35 -24.80
N THR A 56 21.17 -4.25 -25.54
CA THR A 56 20.46 -2.99 -25.28
C THR A 56 18.94 -3.14 -25.41
N LYS A 57 18.47 -3.90 -26.40
CA LYS A 57 17.04 -4.18 -26.60
C LYS A 57 16.46 -4.95 -25.41
N VAL A 58 17.18 -5.97 -24.93
CA VAL A 58 16.75 -6.77 -23.78
C VAL A 58 16.82 -5.96 -22.49
N LEU A 59 17.84 -5.13 -22.30
CA LEU A 59 17.95 -4.31 -21.09
C LEU A 59 16.86 -3.23 -21.00
N ARG A 60 16.44 -2.65 -22.13
CA ARG A 60 15.30 -1.71 -22.18
C ARG A 60 13.95 -2.35 -21.85
N GLN A 61 13.82 -3.68 -21.97
CA GLN A 61 12.62 -4.39 -21.52
C GLN A 61 12.56 -4.54 -19.98
N ILE A 62 13.67 -4.25 -19.29
CA ILE A 62 13.84 -4.45 -17.85
C ILE A 62 13.84 -3.12 -17.10
N ASN A 63 14.52 -2.11 -17.65
CA ASN A 63 14.50 -0.76 -17.12
C ASN A 63 14.34 0.23 -18.29
N ASP A 64 13.26 1.00 -18.26
CA ASP A 64 12.90 1.96 -19.31
C ASP A 64 13.93 3.13 -19.39
N CYS A 65 14.76 3.33 -18.36
CA CYS A 65 15.73 4.43 -18.24
C CYS A 65 17.20 3.95 -18.25
N ILE A 66 17.71 3.51 -19.40
CA ILE A 66 19.15 3.24 -19.59
C ILE A 66 19.79 4.36 -20.40
N ILE A 67 20.87 4.92 -19.84
CA ILE A 67 21.60 6.05 -20.40
C ILE A 67 22.91 5.56 -21.01
N PHE A 68 23.13 5.89 -22.27
CA PHE A 68 24.31 5.49 -23.03
C PHE A 68 25.26 6.66 -23.22
N HIS A 69 26.55 6.42 -23.03
CA HIS A 69 27.61 7.39 -23.35
C HIS A 69 28.68 6.75 -24.22
N ASP A 70 29.01 7.45 -25.30
CA ASP A 70 30.11 7.15 -26.23
C ASP A 70 31.34 8.06 -26.00
N ASP A 71 31.21 9.04 -25.12
CA ASP A 71 32.23 10.05 -24.83
C ASP A 71 32.51 10.09 -23.33
N LYS A 72 33.79 9.91 -22.99
CA LYS A 72 34.26 9.83 -21.61
C LYS A 72 33.96 11.09 -20.79
N ASP A 73 34.20 12.27 -21.37
CA ASP A 73 34.03 13.54 -20.64
C ASP A 73 32.54 13.84 -20.39
N LYS A 74 31.67 13.51 -21.35
CA LYS A 74 30.22 13.58 -21.17
C LYS A 74 29.72 12.58 -20.13
N CYS A 75 30.23 11.35 -20.15
CA CYS A 75 29.89 10.33 -19.16
C CYS A 75 30.25 10.79 -17.74
N ILE A 76 31.48 11.27 -17.54
CA ILE A 76 31.95 11.76 -16.23
C ILE A 76 31.15 12.97 -15.78
N LYS A 77 30.86 13.92 -16.69
CA LYS A 77 30.05 15.10 -16.36
C LYS A 77 28.64 14.71 -15.93
N HIS A 78 28.05 13.71 -16.59
CA HIS A 78 26.72 13.19 -16.26
C HIS A 78 26.73 12.45 -14.91
N ILE A 79 27.69 11.54 -14.69
CA ILE A 79 27.86 10.84 -13.41
C ILE A 79 28.03 11.85 -12.27
N LYS A 80 28.80 12.93 -12.47
CA LYS A 80 29.00 13.99 -11.47
C LYS A 80 27.80 14.90 -11.26
N SER A 81 26.91 15.05 -12.26
CA SER A 81 25.68 15.83 -12.10
C SER A 81 24.60 15.08 -11.34
N ILE A 82 24.67 13.75 -11.31
CA ILE A 82 23.79 12.90 -10.51
C ILE A 82 24.26 12.98 -9.05
N GLN A 83 23.41 13.45 -8.13
CA GLN A 83 23.79 13.64 -6.72
C GLN A 83 23.10 12.67 -5.75
N HIS A 84 22.01 12.03 -6.16
CA HIS A 84 21.12 11.30 -5.26
C HIS A 84 20.63 9.93 -5.82
N GLU A 85 21.30 9.37 -6.84
CA GLU A 85 20.92 8.10 -7.49
C GLU A 85 22.06 7.06 -7.44
N LYS A 86 21.69 5.76 -7.39
CA LYS A 86 22.59 4.58 -7.49
C LYS A 86 22.87 4.40 -8.95
N ILE A 87 24.12 4.60 -9.34
CA ILE A 87 24.53 4.29 -10.70
C ILE A 87 24.97 2.83 -10.74
N LEU A 88 24.24 2.02 -11.51
CA LEU A 88 24.73 0.74 -11.99
C LEU A 88 25.52 1.03 -13.28
N PHE A 89 26.84 1.00 -13.15
CA PHE A 89 27.73 1.35 -14.24
C PHE A 89 28.09 0.09 -15.04
N ILE A 90 27.86 0.13 -16.34
CA ILE A 90 28.17 -0.96 -17.28
C ILE A 90 29.24 -0.43 -18.24
N SER A 91 30.30 -1.21 -18.45
CA SER A 91 31.32 -0.88 -19.45
C SER A 91 31.99 -2.14 -19.97
N THR A 92 32.58 -2.06 -21.16
CA THR A 92 33.58 -3.04 -21.58
C THR A 92 34.89 -2.78 -20.83
N CYS A 93 35.66 -3.83 -20.56
CA CYS A 93 36.94 -3.70 -19.84
C CYS A 93 37.92 -2.74 -20.53
N GLU A 94 37.90 -2.69 -21.86
CA GLU A 94 38.77 -1.82 -22.68
C GLU A 94 38.47 -0.34 -22.43
N SER A 95 37.19 0.06 -22.50
CA SER A 95 36.78 1.44 -22.22
C SER A 95 36.78 1.78 -20.71
N ALA A 96 36.68 0.77 -19.84
CA ALA A 96 36.57 0.99 -18.41
C ALA A 96 37.87 1.49 -17.76
N LEU A 97 39.06 1.10 -18.28
CA LEU A 97 40.36 1.44 -17.70
C LEU A 97 40.55 2.95 -17.50
N ASP A 98 40.04 3.73 -18.46
CA ASP A 98 40.23 5.17 -18.50
C ASP A 98 39.23 5.94 -17.65
N ILE A 99 38.09 5.34 -17.31
CA ILE A 99 37.01 6.00 -16.55
C ILE A 99 36.96 5.55 -15.09
N LEU A 100 37.30 4.29 -14.79
CA LEU A 100 37.19 3.70 -13.44
C LEU A 100 38.02 4.44 -12.39
N ASN A 101 39.23 4.89 -12.74
CA ASN A 101 40.07 5.71 -11.84
C ASN A 101 39.38 6.99 -11.35
N ILE A 102 38.42 7.51 -12.11
CA ILE A 102 37.72 8.75 -11.80
C ILE A 102 36.37 8.47 -11.14
N VAL A 103 35.62 7.48 -11.65
CA VAL A 103 34.23 7.25 -11.23
C VAL A 103 34.11 6.30 -10.05
N HIS A 104 35.05 5.37 -9.85
CA HIS A 104 34.94 4.34 -8.81
C HIS A 104 34.82 4.93 -7.40
N HIS A 105 35.58 5.98 -7.11
CA HIS A 105 35.59 6.66 -5.82
C HIS A 105 34.35 7.52 -5.55
N LEU A 106 33.52 7.76 -6.57
CA LEU A 106 32.31 8.56 -6.43
C LEU A 106 31.28 7.79 -5.62
N SER A 107 30.64 8.47 -4.66
CA SER A 107 29.64 7.85 -3.79
C SER A 107 28.40 7.39 -4.53
N GLN A 108 28.08 8.00 -5.69
CA GLN A 108 26.91 7.64 -6.51
C GLN A 108 27.08 6.34 -7.31
N ILE A 109 28.32 5.89 -7.56
CA ILE A 109 28.56 4.62 -8.26
C ILE A 109 28.37 3.48 -7.26
N HIS A 110 27.37 2.65 -7.50
CA HIS A 110 26.99 1.59 -6.58
C HIS A 110 27.64 0.26 -6.93
N LEU A 111 27.39 -0.21 -8.16
CA LEU A 111 27.92 -1.45 -8.70
C LEU A 111 28.47 -1.19 -10.11
N VAL A 112 29.56 -1.86 -10.41
CA VAL A 112 30.20 -1.85 -11.72
C VAL A 112 30.11 -3.25 -12.32
N PHE A 113 29.56 -3.34 -13.53
CA PHE A 113 29.50 -4.56 -14.33
C PHE A 113 30.42 -4.40 -15.53
N LEU A 114 31.36 -5.34 -15.70
CA LEU A 114 32.31 -5.30 -16.79
C LEU A 114 32.09 -6.45 -17.77
N LEU A 115 32.13 -6.16 -19.06
CA LEU A 115 32.09 -7.15 -20.13
C LEU A 115 33.48 -7.29 -20.77
N SER A 116 33.95 -8.53 -20.93
CA SER A 116 35.20 -8.81 -21.63
C SER A 116 35.19 -10.21 -22.25
N THR A 117 35.73 -10.32 -23.47
CA THR A 117 36.00 -11.60 -24.13
C THR A 117 37.19 -12.35 -23.52
N THR A 118 37.99 -11.70 -22.67
CA THR A 118 39.18 -12.27 -22.00
C THR A 118 39.22 -11.91 -20.51
N PRO A 119 38.24 -12.37 -19.71
CA PRO A 119 38.07 -11.94 -18.31
C PRO A 119 39.32 -12.18 -17.44
N LYS A 120 40.08 -13.26 -17.69
CA LYS A 120 41.31 -13.61 -16.96
C LYS A 120 42.40 -12.53 -17.01
N GLN A 121 42.45 -11.74 -18.09
CA GLN A 121 43.44 -10.67 -18.23
C GLN A 121 43.15 -9.50 -17.27
N TYR A 122 41.87 -9.31 -16.93
CA TYR A 122 41.37 -8.17 -16.17
C TYR A 122 41.04 -8.53 -14.71
N GLU A 123 41.38 -9.74 -14.25
CA GLU A 123 41.16 -10.17 -12.85
C GLU A 123 41.83 -9.24 -11.84
N HIS A 124 42.94 -8.58 -12.21
CA HIS A 124 43.59 -7.59 -11.37
C HIS A 124 42.66 -6.41 -10.99
N LEU A 125 41.69 -6.05 -11.85
CA LEU A 125 40.73 -4.98 -11.57
C LEU A 125 39.78 -5.32 -10.42
N LEU A 126 39.47 -6.62 -10.20
CA LEU A 126 38.64 -7.06 -9.07
C LEU A 126 39.35 -6.84 -7.72
N HIS A 127 40.68 -6.85 -7.73
CA HIS A 127 41.49 -6.55 -6.54
C HIS A 127 41.72 -5.04 -6.34
N GLU A 128 41.69 -4.26 -7.42
CA GLU A 128 41.94 -2.82 -7.40
C GLU A 128 40.68 -1.99 -7.09
N TYR A 129 39.50 -2.44 -7.52
CA TYR A 129 38.24 -1.71 -7.40
C TYR A 129 37.15 -2.52 -6.69
N SER A 130 36.77 -2.09 -5.49
CA SER A 130 35.87 -2.82 -4.57
C SER A 130 34.39 -2.90 -5.00
N LYS A 131 33.99 -2.18 -6.04
CA LYS A 131 32.60 -2.02 -6.49
C LYS A 131 32.31 -2.82 -7.78
N ILE A 132 33.31 -3.52 -8.31
CA ILE A 132 33.12 -4.41 -9.46
C ILE A 132 32.46 -5.68 -8.96
N VAL A 133 31.26 -5.97 -9.47
CA VAL A 133 30.49 -7.17 -9.11
C VAL A 133 31.19 -8.41 -9.65
N ARG A 134 31.46 -8.39 -10.96
CA ARG A 134 32.07 -9.47 -11.72
C ARG A 134 32.46 -8.96 -13.11
N ILE A 135 33.39 -9.66 -13.74
CA ILE A 135 33.69 -9.53 -15.17
C ILE A 135 32.98 -10.68 -15.89
N PHE A 136 32.09 -10.34 -16.81
CA PHE A 136 31.25 -11.27 -17.54
C PHE A 136 31.87 -11.58 -18.90
N GLU A 137 31.89 -12.87 -19.25
CA GLU A 137 32.31 -13.35 -20.56
C GLU A 137 31.14 -13.35 -21.55
N GLU A 138 29.94 -13.72 -21.06
CA GLU A 138 28.72 -13.78 -21.86
C GLU A 138 27.71 -12.67 -21.48
N GLN A 139 27.11 -12.06 -22.51
CA GLN A 139 26.11 -10.99 -22.35
C GLN A 139 24.85 -11.46 -21.61
N HIS A 140 24.44 -12.73 -21.78
CA HIS A 140 23.26 -13.26 -21.11
C HIS A 140 23.44 -13.35 -19.58
N GLU A 141 24.64 -13.72 -19.10
CA GLU A 141 24.96 -13.73 -17.67
C GLU A 141 24.94 -12.31 -17.08
N LEU A 142 25.48 -11.34 -17.82
CA LEU A 142 25.45 -9.92 -17.45
C LEU A 142 24.00 -9.44 -17.28
N ILE A 143 23.14 -9.68 -18.28
CA ILE A 143 21.74 -9.30 -18.24
C ILE A 143 21.03 -9.96 -17.05
N ASN A 144 21.22 -11.26 -16.83
CA ASN A 144 20.57 -11.96 -15.72
C ASN A 144 21.04 -11.44 -14.37
N SER A 145 22.32 -11.10 -14.23
CA SER A 145 22.85 -10.49 -13.00
C SER A 145 22.26 -9.10 -12.77
N ILE A 146 22.15 -8.29 -13.82
CA ILE A 146 21.51 -6.98 -13.75
C ILE A 146 20.02 -7.14 -13.37
N LYS A 147 19.28 -8.05 -14.03
CA LYS A 147 17.88 -8.37 -13.69
C LYS A 147 17.73 -8.74 -12.23
N GLN A 148 18.54 -9.66 -11.73
CA GLN A 148 18.46 -10.09 -10.33
C GLN A 148 18.73 -8.95 -9.35
N ASN A 149 19.64 -8.04 -9.67
CA ASN A 149 19.95 -6.90 -8.81
C ASN A 149 18.86 -5.81 -8.90
N ILE A 150 18.29 -5.58 -10.08
CA ILE A 150 17.13 -4.69 -10.26
C ILE A 150 15.91 -5.30 -9.55
N ASP A 151 15.56 -6.56 -9.79
CA ASP A 151 14.45 -7.26 -9.14
C ASP A 151 14.62 -7.28 -7.61
N LEU A 152 15.85 -7.41 -7.11
CA LEU A 152 16.15 -7.33 -5.69
C LEU A 152 15.91 -5.93 -5.14
N ALA A 153 16.30 -4.88 -5.89
CA ALA A 153 16.02 -3.49 -5.56
C ALA A 153 14.53 -3.14 -5.71
N GLU A 154 13.82 -3.70 -6.69
CA GLU A 154 12.41 -3.49 -6.96
C GLU A 154 11.51 -4.22 -5.95
N LYS A 155 11.89 -5.44 -5.54
CA LYS A 155 11.27 -6.13 -4.40
C LYS A 155 11.47 -5.36 -3.09
N GLN A 156 12.55 -4.59 -2.98
CA GLN A 156 12.76 -3.63 -1.89
C GLN A 156 11.95 -2.32 -2.10
N MET A 157 11.63 -1.94 -3.34
CA MET A 157 10.81 -0.77 -3.72
C MET A 157 9.29 -1.00 -3.77
N GLN A 158 8.77 -2.21 -3.53
CA GLN A 158 7.31 -2.44 -3.41
C GLN A 158 6.65 -1.65 -2.24
N THR A 159 7.43 -0.91 -1.47
CA THR A 159 7.03 0.18 -0.58
C THR A 159 6.86 1.51 -1.34
N PHE A 160 5.61 1.92 -1.55
CA PHE A 160 5.14 3.28 -1.86
C PHE A 160 6.12 4.24 -2.55
N SER A 161 5.99 4.38 -3.87
CA SER A 161 6.56 5.52 -4.59
C SER A 161 5.78 6.79 -4.28
N PHE A 162 6.29 7.61 -3.36
CA PHE A 162 5.93 9.01 -3.27
C PHE A 162 7.19 9.87 -3.21
N TYR A 163 7.25 10.82 -4.14
CA TYR A 163 8.21 11.91 -4.27
C TYR A 163 9.63 11.52 -4.68
N ASP A 164 9.87 11.54 -6.00
CA ASP A 164 11.20 11.70 -6.58
C ASP A 164 11.76 13.09 -6.20
N GLN A 165 13.02 13.11 -5.75
CA GLN A 165 13.81 14.29 -5.40
C GLN A 165 14.40 15.02 -6.62
N ASN A 166 14.21 14.51 -7.84
CA ASN A 166 14.40 15.27 -9.06
C ASN A 166 13.26 16.29 -9.18
N GLN A 167 13.34 17.35 -8.35
CA GLN A 167 12.44 18.50 -8.38
C GLN A 167 12.23 19.00 -9.81
N ASN A 168 13.20 18.86 -10.71
CA ASN A 168 13.08 19.31 -12.09
C ASN A 168 12.09 18.51 -12.95
N LEU A 169 12.11 17.16 -12.95
CA LEU A 169 11.19 16.39 -13.80
C LEU A 169 9.78 16.34 -13.21
N ALA A 170 9.66 16.16 -11.89
CA ALA A 170 8.36 16.16 -11.22
C ALA A 170 7.69 17.55 -11.29
N GLN A 171 8.45 18.64 -11.12
CA GLN A 171 7.90 20.00 -11.32
C GLN A 171 7.56 20.23 -12.78
N LYS A 172 8.42 19.84 -13.72
CA LYS A 172 8.14 19.99 -15.16
C LYS A 172 6.91 19.18 -15.59
N TYR A 173 6.73 17.97 -15.05
CA TYR A 173 5.53 17.17 -15.26
C TYR A 173 4.27 17.88 -14.75
N GLU A 174 4.30 18.39 -13.51
CA GLU A 174 3.17 19.15 -12.95
C GLU A 174 2.92 20.48 -13.69
N GLU A 175 3.97 21.15 -14.19
CA GLU A 175 3.85 22.32 -15.07
C GLU A 175 3.15 21.95 -16.38
N LEU A 176 3.60 20.92 -17.09
CA LEU A 176 3.01 20.43 -18.33
C LEU A 176 1.54 20.03 -18.14
N LYS A 177 1.22 19.41 -17.00
CA LYS A 177 -0.14 19.05 -16.60
C LYS A 177 -1.04 20.28 -16.39
N THR A 178 -0.54 21.34 -15.77
CA THR A 178 -1.31 22.60 -15.59
C THR A 178 -1.47 23.40 -16.88
N GLN A 179 -0.57 23.23 -17.85
CA GLN A 179 -0.60 23.92 -19.15
C GLN A 179 -1.61 23.31 -20.13
N GLN A 180 -2.09 22.08 -19.90
CA GLN A 180 -3.11 21.45 -20.73
C GLN A 180 -4.47 22.14 -20.58
N THR A 181 -4.82 22.95 -21.58
CA THR A 181 -6.00 23.83 -21.56
C THR A 181 -7.16 23.35 -22.45
N SER A 182 -7.10 22.16 -23.06
CA SER A 182 -8.10 21.78 -24.05
C SER A 182 -9.15 20.79 -23.54
N SER A 183 -10.41 21.24 -23.53
CA SER A 183 -11.63 20.47 -23.28
C SER A 183 -11.98 19.47 -24.39
N THR A 184 -11.00 19.03 -25.18
CA THR A 184 -11.18 18.13 -26.32
C THR A 184 -10.93 16.70 -25.88
N VAL A 185 -11.91 15.83 -26.06
CA VAL A 185 -11.77 14.39 -25.83
C VAL A 185 -10.62 13.87 -26.70
N LYS A 186 -9.53 13.40 -26.07
CA LYS A 186 -8.36 12.81 -26.75
C LYS A 186 -8.41 11.30 -26.56
N THR A 187 -8.16 10.55 -27.63
CA THR A 187 -7.99 9.08 -27.53
C THR A 187 -6.51 8.76 -27.51
N LEU A 188 -6.08 8.00 -26.52
CA LEU A 188 -4.69 7.54 -26.34
C LEU A 188 -4.61 6.03 -26.49
N TYR A 189 -3.44 5.55 -26.87
CA TYR A 189 -3.23 4.14 -27.21
C TYR A 189 -2.01 3.55 -26.49
N ARG A 190 -2.11 2.29 -26.06
CA ARG A 190 -0.96 1.53 -25.57
C ARG A 190 -1.05 0.08 -26.03
N GLY A 191 -0.04 -0.40 -26.74
CA GLY A 191 0.07 -1.81 -27.09
C GLY A 191 0.94 -2.55 -26.10
N LEU A 192 0.49 -3.72 -25.67
CA LEU A 192 1.16 -4.57 -24.68
C LEU A 192 0.91 -6.04 -25.02
N LYS A 193 1.77 -6.92 -24.54
CA LYS A 193 1.51 -8.35 -24.49
C LYS A 193 1.18 -8.77 -23.07
N LEU A 194 0.07 -9.47 -22.89
CA LEU A 194 -0.37 -9.97 -21.59
C LEU A 194 -0.21 -11.49 -21.52
N SER A 195 0.14 -12.01 -20.34
CA SER A 195 0.06 -13.45 -20.11
C SER A 195 -1.40 -13.91 -20.25
N ASP A 196 -1.61 -15.17 -20.65
CA ASP A 196 -2.98 -15.71 -20.74
C ASP A 196 -3.76 -15.55 -19.43
N ASN A 197 -3.09 -15.73 -18.28
CA ASN A 197 -3.72 -15.58 -16.96
C ASN A 197 -4.18 -14.14 -16.69
N ASP A 198 -3.34 -13.16 -16.99
CA ASP A 198 -3.65 -11.75 -16.73
C ASP A 198 -4.73 -11.26 -17.70
N PHE A 199 -4.72 -11.74 -18.94
CA PHE A 199 -5.78 -11.48 -19.89
C PHE A 199 -7.12 -12.08 -19.47
N HIS A 200 -7.14 -13.33 -18.99
CA HIS A 200 -8.36 -13.96 -18.45
C HIS A 200 -8.91 -13.22 -17.23
N LYS A 201 -8.03 -12.78 -16.33
CA LYS A 201 -8.43 -11.92 -15.21
C LYS A 201 -9.04 -10.63 -15.72
N LEU A 202 -8.40 -9.93 -16.65
CA LEU A 202 -8.85 -8.65 -17.19
C LEU A 202 -10.23 -8.74 -17.85
N LYS A 203 -10.55 -9.86 -18.51
CA LYS A 203 -11.90 -10.13 -19.05
C LYS A 203 -13.02 -10.10 -18.00
N GLN A 204 -12.73 -10.41 -16.74
CA GLN A 204 -13.73 -10.38 -15.66
C GLN A 204 -14.05 -8.96 -15.15
N TYR A 205 -13.38 -7.94 -15.72
CA TYR A 205 -13.48 -6.53 -15.31
C TYR A 205 -14.12 -5.64 -16.36
N GLU A 206 -14.73 -6.24 -17.39
CA GLU A 206 -15.62 -5.49 -18.28
C GLU A 206 -16.75 -4.84 -17.45
N GLY A 207 -16.93 -3.52 -17.63
CA GLY A 207 -17.85 -2.71 -16.85
C GLY A 207 -17.35 -2.29 -15.46
N LYS A 208 -16.09 -2.57 -15.10
CA LYS A 208 -15.51 -2.24 -13.79
C LYS A 208 -14.36 -1.23 -13.90
N LEU A 209 -14.04 -0.59 -12.77
CA LEU A 209 -12.90 0.31 -12.64
C LEU A 209 -11.61 -0.50 -12.41
N ILE A 210 -10.53 -0.07 -13.05
CA ILE A 210 -9.17 -0.57 -12.88
C ILE A 210 -8.23 0.58 -12.56
N SER A 211 -7.13 0.30 -11.85
CA SER A 211 -6.09 1.29 -11.53
C SER A 211 -4.77 0.88 -12.16
N ALA A 212 -4.02 1.85 -12.67
CA ALA A 212 -2.62 1.64 -13.02
C ALA A 212 -1.76 1.62 -11.76
N ASN A 213 -0.84 0.64 -11.67
CA ASN A 213 0.07 0.49 -10.51
C ASN A 213 1.36 1.30 -10.63
N GLY A 214 1.55 1.96 -11.76
CA GLY A 214 2.71 2.77 -12.12
C GLY A 214 2.25 3.99 -12.91
N PHE A 215 3.21 4.81 -13.33
CA PHE A 215 2.93 5.73 -14.43
C PHE A 215 2.54 4.91 -15.66
N PHE A 216 1.42 5.28 -16.28
CA PHE A 216 0.91 4.55 -17.45
C PHE A 216 1.22 5.36 -18.71
N SER A 217 2.29 4.97 -19.41
CA SER A 217 2.74 5.62 -20.65
C SER A 217 1.88 5.18 -21.82
N THR A 218 1.44 6.16 -22.60
CA THR A 218 0.54 6.00 -23.74
C THR A 218 0.97 6.88 -24.91
N SER A 219 0.50 6.57 -26.11
CA SER A 219 0.83 7.30 -27.33
C SER A 219 -0.42 7.95 -27.93
N GLY A 220 -0.25 9.13 -28.54
CA GLY A 220 -1.26 9.72 -29.42
C GLY A 220 -1.50 8.91 -30.70
N SER A 221 -0.53 8.07 -31.11
CA SER A 221 -0.56 7.32 -32.37
C SER A 221 -0.92 5.84 -32.17
N LYS A 222 -2.05 5.44 -32.75
CA LYS A 222 -2.48 4.03 -32.78
C LYS A 222 -1.46 3.12 -33.46
N GLN A 223 -0.78 3.60 -34.50
CA GLN A 223 0.21 2.81 -35.23
C GLN A 223 1.44 2.52 -34.38
N VAL A 224 1.92 3.52 -33.63
CA VAL A 224 3.02 3.38 -32.67
C VAL A 224 2.66 2.36 -31.60
N ALA A 225 1.47 2.49 -31.00
CA ALA A 225 0.99 1.53 -30.01
C ALA A 225 0.90 0.09 -30.56
N LEU A 226 0.43 -0.09 -31.80
CA LEU A 226 0.35 -1.42 -32.43
C LEU A 226 1.72 -2.08 -32.60
N MET A 227 2.80 -1.31 -32.83
CA MET A 227 4.15 -1.87 -32.92
C MET A 227 4.52 -2.60 -31.63
N PHE A 228 4.25 -2.01 -30.46
CA PHE A 228 4.48 -2.63 -29.14
C PHE A 228 3.64 -3.89 -28.91
N ALA A 229 2.42 -3.96 -29.43
CA ALA A 229 1.60 -5.16 -29.35
C ALA A 229 2.09 -6.30 -30.28
N SER A 230 2.86 -5.97 -31.32
CA SER A 230 3.21 -6.87 -32.43
C SER A 230 4.63 -7.44 -32.41
N GLU A 231 5.49 -7.06 -31.47
CA GLU A 231 6.89 -7.53 -31.41
C GLU A 231 7.00 -9.07 -31.28
N SER A 232 8.11 -9.68 -31.72
CA SER A 232 8.28 -11.14 -31.85
C SER A 232 8.00 -11.92 -30.56
N ALA A 233 7.37 -13.09 -30.69
CA ALA A 233 7.02 -13.97 -29.59
C ALA A 233 8.28 -14.59 -28.94
N THR A 234 8.48 -14.32 -27.66
CA THR A 234 9.26 -15.19 -26.77
C THR A 234 8.27 -16.06 -25.99
N GLU A 235 8.61 -17.33 -25.75
CA GLU A 235 7.86 -18.18 -24.83
C GLU A 235 7.87 -17.53 -23.43
N PRO A 236 6.76 -17.58 -22.66
CA PRO A 236 5.49 -18.34 -22.82
C PRO A 236 4.41 -17.68 -23.70
N PRO A 237 3.27 -18.35 -24.02
CA PRO A 237 2.17 -17.77 -24.79
C PRO A 237 1.62 -16.48 -24.16
N GLN A 238 1.52 -15.45 -25.00
CA GLN A 238 1.04 -14.12 -24.63
C GLN A 238 0.00 -13.63 -25.63
N GLN A 239 -1.03 -12.95 -25.15
CA GLN A 239 -2.04 -12.29 -25.95
C GLN A 239 -1.59 -10.87 -26.28
N SER A 240 -1.59 -10.51 -27.57
CA SER A 240 -1.37 -9.13 -28.00
C SER A 240 -2.61 -8.29 -27.74
N VAL A 241 -2.44 -7.18 -27.03
CA VAL A 241 -3.51 -6.32 -26.57
C VAL A 241 -3.21 -4.87 -26.94
N LEU A 242 -4.24 -4.14 -27.37
CA LEU A 242 -4.23 -2.70 -27.60
C LEU A 242 -5.24 -2.03 -26.68
N PHE A 243 -4.76 -1.18 -25.78
CA PHE A 243 -5.60 -0.30 -24.98
C PHE A 243 -5.96 0.94 -25.80
N GLU A 244 -7.26 1.25 -25.85
CA GLU A 244 -7.82 2.47 -26.45
C GLU A 244 -8.51 3.27 -25.34
N ILE A 245 -7.98 4.44 -25.02
CA ILE A 245 -8.31 5.20 -23.81
C ILE A 245 -8.97 6.52 -24.18
N GLN A 246 -10.24 6.66 -23.86
CA GLN A 246 -10.96 7.93 -24.01
C GLN A 246 -10.68 8.84 -22.81
N CYS A 247 -10.00 9.94 -23.07
CA CYS A 247 -9.61 10.94 -22.09
C CYS A 247 -10.47 12.19 -22.29
N GLY A 248 -11.10 12.69 -21.23
CA GLY A 248 -12.08 13.78 -21.36
C GLY A 248 -12.49 14.38 -20.03
N ILE A 249 -11.61 14.33 -19.03
CA ILE A 249 -11.84 14.91 -17.71
C ILE A 249 -11.50 16.41 -17.72
N PRO A 250 -12.20 17.26 -16.95
CA PRO A 250 -11.86 18.66 -16.82
C PRO A 250 -10.40 18.89 -16.41
N ALA A 251 -9.75 19.94 -16.95
CA ALA A 251 -8.32 20.21 -16.74
C ALA A 251 -7.93 20.36 -15.25
N ASN A 252 -8.85 20.83 -14.39
CA ASN A 252 -8.61 20.91 -12.95
C ASN A 252 -8.54 19.54 -12.25
N MET A 253 -8.84 18.46 -12.96
CA MET A 253 -8.81 17.04 -12.56
C MET A 253 -7.87 16.22 -13.44
N ALA A 254 -6.97 16.88 -14.19
CA ALA A 254 -6.01 16.19 -15.05
C ALA A 254 -5.26 15.10 -14.27
N THR A 255 -5.26 13.89 -14.81
CA THR A 255 -4.43 12.77 -14.32
C THR A 255 -3.37 12.38 -15.34
N LEU A 256 -3.11 13.21 -16.35
CA LEU A 256 -2.16 12.94 -17.42
C LEU A 256 -1.35 14.20 -17.75
N ALA A 257 -0.15 14.01 -18.29
CA ALA A 257 0.63 15.08 -18.91
C ALA A 257 1.14 14.63 -20.27
N ASP A 258 1.16 15.57 -21.21
CA ASP A 258 1.82 15.38 -22.51
C ASP A 258 3.31 15.62 -22.28
N ILE A 259 4.10 14.57 -22.46
CA ILE A 259 5.53 14.59 -22.21
C ILE A 259 6.33 14.47 -23.51
N SER A 260 5.69 14.68 -24.66
CA SER A 260 6.31 14.55 -25.98
C SER A 260 7.59 15.39 -26.14
N GLU A 261 7.68 16.54 -25.45
CA GLU A 261 8.86 17.42 -25.47
C GLU A 261 10.05 16.92 -24.64
N ILE A 262 9.81 16.02 -23.68
CA ILE A 262 10.84 15.44 -22.82
C ILE A 262 10.99 13.92 -23.04
N SER A 263 10.13 13.34 -23.87
CA SER A 263 10.20 11.94 -24.24
C SER A 263 11.47 11.67 -25.03
N ASN A 264 12.14 10.57 -24.69
CA ASN A 264 13.29 10.10 -25.46
C ASN A 264 12.91 9.76 -26.92
N PHE A 265 11.63 9.46 -27.17
CA PHE A 265 11.09 9.12 -28.48
C PHE A 265 10.07 10.16 -28.95
N HIS A 266 10.56 11.28 -29.45
CA HIS A 266 9.77 12.42 -29.95
C HIS A 266 8.70 12.05 -31.00
N SER A 267 8.85 10.91 -31.69
CA SER A 267 7.87 10.41 -32.67
C SER A 267 6.69 9.65 -32.06
N GLU A 268 6.71 9.36 -30.76
CA GLU A 268 5.66 8.57 -30.10
C GLU A 268 4.49 9.41 -29.59
N GLU A 269 4.61 10.74 -29.57
CA GLU A 269 3.60 11.64 -29.00
C GLU A 269 3.18 11.16 -27.60
N GLU A 270 4.18 10.95 -26.73
CA GLU A 270 4.02 10.27 -25.46
C GLU A 270 3.19 11.10 -24.45
N VAL A 271 2.20 10.43 -23.87
CA VAL A 271 1.33 10.97 -22.83
C VAL A 271 1.36 10.04 -21.63
N LEU A 272 1.67 10.60 -20.47
CA LEU A 272 1.91 9.86 -19.24
C LEU A 272 0.82 10.11 -18.21
N PHE A 273 0.11 9.05 -17.81
CA PHE A 273 -0.84 9.11 -16.71
C PHE A 273 -0.15 9.00 -15.35
N ASP A 274 -0.72 9.71 -14.37
CA ASP A 274 -0.40 9.66 -12.96
C ASP A 274 -0.40 8.22 -12.41
N LEU A 275 0.46 7.99 -11.43
CA LEU A 275 0.38 6.85 -10.53
C LEU A 275 -1.04 6.69 -9.96
N GLY A 276 -1.58 5.49 -10.05
CA GLY A 276 -2.91 5.18 -9.55
C GLY A 276 -4.06 5.63 -10.45
N ALA A 277 -3.79 6.12 -11.68
CA ALA A 277 -4.84 6.53 -12.60
C ALA A 277 -5.91 5.44 -12.78
N ILE A 278 -7.18 5.83 -12.69
CA ILE A 278 -8.32 4.92 -12.65
C ILE A 278 -9.13 5.02 -13.95
N PHE A 279 -9.36 3.87 -14.58
CA PHE A 279 -10.07 3.72 -15.85
C PHE A 279 -11.26 2.78 -15.72
N LEU A 280 -12.37 3.08 -16.39
CA LEU A 280 -13.48 2.15 -16.59
C LEU A 280 -13.22 1.32 -17.85
N ILE A 281 -13.17 -0.01 -17.73
CA ILE A 281 -13.16 -0.89 -18.91
C ILE A 281 -14.58 -0.91 -19.48
N GLN A 282 -14.72 -0.48 -20.73
CA GLN A 282 -16.01 -0.47 -21.43
C GLN A 282 -16.27 -1.82 -22.09
N THR A 283 -15.35 -2.27 -22.94
CA THR A 283 -15.47 -3.51 -23.72
C THR A 283 -14.11 -4.11 -24.03
N ILE A 284 -14.06 -5.43 -24.22
CA ILE A 284 -12.87 -6.17 -24.67
C ILE A 284 -13.25 -7.02 -25.88
N GLU A 285 -12.76 -6.65 -27.06
CA GLU A 285 -13.16 -7.27 -28.33
C GLU A 285 -11.95 -7.59 -29.24
N PRO A 286 -12.01 -8.65 -30.05
CA PRO A 286 -10.95 -8.93 -31.02
C PRO A 286 -10.98 -7.90 -32.15
N SER A 287 -9.81 -7.41 -32.57
CA SER A 287 -9.70 -6.52 -33.73
C SER A 287 -10.02 -7.28 -35.02
N PRO A 288 -10.86 -6.75 -35.92
CA PRO A 288 -11.11 -7.36 -37.23
C PRO A 288 -9.92 -7.20 -38.19
N GLU A 289 -9.02 -6.26 -37.94
CA GLU A 289 -7.93 -5.88 -38.85
C GLU A 289 -6.56 -6.45 -38.43
N SER A 290 -6.45 -6.99 -37.22
CA SER A 290 -5.18 -7.44 -36.64
C SER A 290 -5.40 -8.58 -35.63
N ASN A 291 -4.39 -9.43 -35.41
CA ASN A 291 -4.43 -10.48 -34.38
C ASN A 291 -4.21 -9.90 -32.96
N VAL A 292 -4.95 -8.85 -32.62
CA VAL A 292 -4.81 -8.06 -31.39
C VAL A 292 -6.19 -7.88 -30.76
N TRP A 293 -6.27 -8.01 -29.44
CA TRP A 293 -7.48 -7.68 -28.68
C TRP A 293 -7.51 -6.19 -28.36
N VAL A 294 -8.62 -5.51 -28.64
CA VAL A 294 -8.82 -4.09 -28.32
C VAL A 294 -9.57 -3.99 -27.00
N ILE A 295 -8.97 -3.27 -26.05
CA ILE A 295 -9.55 -2.97 -24.73
C ILE A 295 -9.91 -1.50 -24.72
N LYS A 296 -11.21 -1.21 -24.82
CA LYS A 296 -11.73 0.15 -24.76
C LYS A 296 -11.93 0.55 -23.32
N MET A 297 -11.33 1.67 -22.93
CA MET A 297 -11.43 2.20 -21.58
C MET A 297 -11.65 3.71 -21.58
N LYS A 298 -12.16 4.21 -20.45
CA LYS A 298 -12.47 5.62 -20.28
C LYS A 298 -12.02 6.12 -18.91
N GLU A 299 -11.40 7.29 -18.89
CA GLU A 299 -11.08 8.01 -17.66
C GLU A 299 -12.37 8.49 -16.96
N THR A 300 -12.46 8.34 -15.64
CA THR A 300 -13.65 8.74 -14.88
C THR A 300 -13.36 9.86 -13.89
N ALA A 301 -14.24 10.88 -13.82
CA ALA A 301 -14.11 11.97 -12.84
C ALA A 301 -14.11 11.46 -11.39
N GLN A 302 -14.88 10.40 -11.11
CA GLN A 302 -14.86 9.72 -9.82
C GLN A 302 -13.48 9.10 -9.52
N GLY A 303 -12.88 8.42 -10.50
CA GLY A 303 -11.53 7.86 -10.37
C GLY A 303 -10.47 8.93 -10.12
N ALA A 304 -10.51 10.02 -10.89
CA ALA A 304 -9.59 11.15 -10.72
C ALA A 304 -9.71 11.81 -9.34
N SER A 305 -10.93 11.94 -8.79
CA SER A 305 -11.14 12.43 -7.42
C SER A 305 -10.48 11.51 -6.39
N VAL A 306 -10.66 10.19 -6.51
CA VAL A 306 -10.08 9.22 -5.57
C VAL A 306 -8.55 9.31 -5.56
N VAL A 307 -7.92 9.40 -6.73
CA VAL A 307 -6.46 9.53 -6.84
C VAL A 307 -5.97 10.83 -6.20
N ARG A 308 -6.67 11.94 -6.44
CA ARG A 308 -6.33 13.22 -5.80
C ARG A 308 -6.46 13.16 -4.29
N ASP A 309 -7.60 12.68 -3.79
CA ASP A 309 -7.88 12.61 -2.36
C ASP A 309 -6.85 11.73 -1.66
N TYR A 310 -6.47 10.61 -2.29
CA TYR A 310 -5.41 9.72 -1.82
C TYR A 310 -4.03 10.42 -1.80
N LYS A 311 -3.67 11.12 -2.87
CA LYS A 311 -2.41 11.91 -2.94
C LYS A 311 -2.37 13.00 -1.86
N GLU A 312 -3.45 13.73 -1.66
CA GLU A 312 -3.53 14.77 -0.61
C GLU A 312 -3.44 14.17 0.79
N LEU A 313 -4.09 13.04 1.03
CA LEU A 313 -4.04 12.32 2.30
C LEU A 313 -2.62 11.85 2.59
N ASN A 314 -1.95 11.23 1.63
CA ASN A 314 -0.56 10.79 1.78
C ASN A 314 0.38 11.97 1.95
N LYS A 315 0.17 13.08 1.22
CA LYS A 315 0.97 14.31 1.41
C LYS A 315 0.84 14.85 2.83
N LYS A 316 -0.36 14.86 3.41
CA LYS A 316 -0.58 15.27 4.81
C LYS A 316 0.03 14.27 5.79
N ALA A 317 -0.05 12.97 5.51
CA ALA A 317 0.56 11.93 6.35
C ALA A 317 2.10 12.02 6.32
N MET A 318 2.69 12.27 5.15
CA MET A 318 4.14 12.42 4.95
C MET A 318 4.72 13.67 5.62
N GLN A 319 3.90 14.67 5.95
CA GLN A 319 4.33 15.79 6.79
C GLN A 319 4.56 15.38 8.25
N LYS A 320 3.92 14.28 8.69
CA LYS A 320 3.97 13.79 10.07
C LYS A 320 4.89 12.58 10.24
N HIS A 321 4.94 11.69 9.24
CA HIS A 321 5.63 10.41 9.33
C HIS A 321 6.34 10.06 8.02
N SER A 322 7.35 9.19 8.09
CA SER A 322 8.04 8.67 6.90
C SER A 322 7.15 7.75 6.06
N ALA A 323 7.52 7.57 4.78
CA ALA A 323 6.85 6.62 3.89
C ALA A 323 6.85 5.18 4.42
N VAL A 324 7.90 4.80 5.15
CA VAL A 324 8.08 3.50 5.80
C VAL A 324 7.01 3.28 6.87
N ILE A 325 6.80 4.27 7.74
CA ILE A 325 5.74 4.22 8.74
C ILE A 325 4.34 4.17 8.11
N ILE A 326 4.12 5.00 7.07
CA ILE A 326 2.84 5.02 6.33
C ILE A 326 2.55 3.65 5.70
N PHE A 327 3.58 2.92 5.23
CA PHE A 327 3.40 1.59 4.69
C PHE A 327 2.85 0.60 5.71
N GLY A 328 3.48 0.55 6.89
CA GLY A 328 3.01 -0.35 7.94
C GLY A 328 1.63 0.06 8.49
N ASP A 329 1.30 1.35 8.48
CA ASP A 329 -0.06 1.83 8.76
C ASP A 329 -1.06 1.34 7.72
N LEU A 330 -0.70 1.33 6.43
CA LEU A 330 -1.56 0.76 5.41
C LEU A 330 -1.76 -0.74 5.63
N LEU A 331 -0.71 -1.50 5.92
CA LEU A 331 -0.85 -2.93 6.23
C LEU A 331 -1.83 -3.15 7.40
N THR A 332 -1.72 -2.33 8.44
CA THR A 332 -2.64 -2.37 9.59
C THR A 332 -4.07 -2.03 9.16
N ASN A 333 -4.26 -0.97 8.37
CA ASN A 333 -5.58 -0.55 7.86
C ASN A 333 -6.17 -1.56 6.86
N MET A 334 -5.33 -2.36 6.20
CA MET A 334 -5.77 -3.44 5.32
C MET A 334 -6.22 -4.69 6.09
N GLY A 335 -6.07 -4.71 7.42
CA GLY A 335 -6.34 -5.89 8.25
C GLY A 335 -5.20 -6.91 8.25
N GLU A 336 -4.07 -6.60 7.61
CA GLU A 336 -2.91 -7.48 7.47
C GLU A 336 -1.99 -7.36 8.70
N TYR A 337 -2.56 -7.55 9.90
CA TYR A 337 -1.89 -7.23 11.17
C TYR A 337 -0.59 -8.02 11.39
N ALA A 338 -0.53 -9.27 10.94
CA ALA A 338 0.68 -10.08 11.04
C ALA A 338 1.81 -9.55 10.14
N LYS A 339 1.48 -9.15 8.91
CA LYS A 339 2.45 -8.53 7.99
C LYS A 339 2.92 -7.18 8.52
N ALA A 340 2.00 -6.38 9.07
CA ALA A 340 2.33 -5.11 9.70
C ALA A 340 3.30 -5.31 10.88
N GLN A 341 3.02 -6.29 11.76
CA GLN A 341 3.90 -6.64 12.87
C GLN A 341 5.30 -7.02 12.37
N THR A 342 5.41 -8.01 11.49
CA THR A 342 6.71 -8.47 10.96
C THR A 342 7.46 -7.35 10.26
N TYR A 343 6.75 -6.47 9.54
CA TYR A 343 7.32 -5.30 8.92
C TYR A 343 7.92 -4.34 9.95
N PHE A 344 7.16 -3.91 10.95
CA PHE A 344 7.66 -3.00 11.97
C PHE A 344 8.77 -3.62 12.85
N GLU A 345 8.70 -4.90 13.16
CA GLU A 345 9.77 -5.63 13.86
C GLU A 345 11.07 -5.66 13.02
N SER A 346 10.96 -5.80 11.69
CA SER A 346 12.13 -5.72 10.81
C SER A 346 12.78 -4.34 10.82
N LEU A 347 11.98 -3.27 10.99
CA LEU A 347 12.48 -1.90 11.12
C LEU A 347 13.21 -1.68 12.44
N LEU A 348 12.79 -2.34 13.53
CA LEU A 348 13.53 -2.31 14.81
C LEU A 348 14.90 -2.99 14.70
N ALA A 349 15.03 -4.03 13.86
CA ALA A 349 16.28 -4.76 13.67
C ALA A 349 17.33 -3.99 12.86
N SER A 350 16.93 -2.93 12.15
CA SER A 350 17.82 -2.02 11.42
C SER A 350 17.34 -0.58 11.63
N PRO A 351 17.61 0.00 12.82
CA PRO A 351 17.12 1.32 13.18
C PRO A 351 17.82 2.37 12.32
N ASN A 352 17.29 2.61 11.13
CA ASN A 352 17.48 3.88 10.43
C ASN A 352 16.78 4.99 11.23
N ARG A 353 17.12 6.24 10.90
CA ARG A 353 16.66 7.57 11.39
C ARG A 353 15.16 7.78 11.79
N GLU A 354 14.34 6.75 11.82
CA GLU A 354 12.96 6.76 12.24
C GLU A 354 12.82 6.79 13.77
N ASP A 355 11.72 7.37 14.24
CA ASP A 355 11.38 7.40 15.67
C ASP A 355 11.07 5.97 16.17
N ILE A 356 12.00 5.41 16.95
CA ILE A 356 11.88 4.06 17.52
C ILE A 356 10.65 3.95 18.43
N SER A 357 10.31 5.04 19.15
CA SER A 357 9.10 5.08 19.97
C SER A 357 7.86 4.87 19.11
N TRP A 358 7.82 5.52 17.95
CA TRP A 358 6.73 5.38 17.00
C TRP A 358 6.63 3.97 16.42
N ILE A 359 7.76 3.34 16.09
CA ILE A 359 7.77 1.94 15.63
C ILE A 359 7.20 1.01 16.71
N TYR A 360 7.59 1.18 17.97
CA TYR A 360 7.02 0.41 19.08
C TYR A 360 5.52 0.64 19.26
N HIS A 361 5.05 1.89 19.13
CA HIS A 361 3.61 2.21 19.11
C HIS A 361 2.86 1.45 18.00
N LYS A 362 3.44 1.37 16.80
CA LYS A 362 2.80 0.65 15.68
C LYS A 362 2.77 -0.86 15.86
N ILE A 363 3.84 -1.45 16.42
CA ILE A 363 3.85 -2.86 16.81
C ILE A 363 2.78 -3.12 17.88
N ALA A 364 2.68 -2.24 18.88
CA ALA A 364 1.65 -2.34 19.91
C ALA A 364 0.23 -2.30 19.33
N THR A 365 0.00 -1.43 18.34
CA THR A 365 -1.28 -1.34 17.61
C THR A 365 -1.57 -2.64 16.84
N ALA A 366 -0.57 -3.21 16.15
CA ALA A 366 -0.75 -4.47 15.43
C ALA A 366 -1.10 -5.63 16.38
N HIS A 367 -0.42 -5.75 17.52
CA HIS A 367 -0.75 -6.74 18.55
C HIS A 367 -2.15 -6.53 19.13
N TYR A 368 -2.53 -5.27 19.40
CA TYR A 368 -3.87 -4.95 19.88
C TYR A 368 -4.95 -5.46 18.91
N ARG A 369 -4.74 -5.24 17.60
CA ARG A 369 -5.68 -5.67 16.55
C ARG A 369 -5.76 -7.19 16.38
N LYS A 370 -4.71 -7.92 16.76
CA LYS A 370 -4.69 -9.40 16.82
C LYS A 370 -5.32 -9.96 18.11
N GLY A 371 -5.71 -9.10 19.06
CA GLY A 371 -6.18 -9.52 20.38
C GLY A 371 -5.06 -9.91 21.36
N GLU A 372 -3.79 -9.64 21.01
CA GLU A 372 -2.59 -9.95 21.79
C GLU A 372 -2.29 -8.82 22.79
N TYR A 373 -3.20 -8.61 23.76
CA TYR A 373 -3.20 -7.44 24.64
C TYR A 373 -1.97 -7.34 25.56
N GLU A 374 -1.38 -8.48 25.96
CA GLU A 374 -0.18 -8.47 26.80
C GLU A 374 1.04 -7.97 26.02
N GLN A 375 1.26 -8.49 24.81
CA GLN A 375 2.32 -7.99 23.93
C GLN A 375 2.08 -6.52 23.56
N SER A 376 0.83 -6.15 23.27
CA SER A 376 0.46 -4.76 22.98
C SER A 376 0.83 -3.81 24.13
N LEU A 377 0.56 -4.21 25.39
CA LEU A 377 0.94 -3.41 26.55
C LEU A 377 2.46 -3.27 26.67
N GLN A 378 3.20 -4.38 26.52
CA GLN A 378 4.65 -4.37 26.61
C GLN A 378 5.29 -3.43 25.59
N TYR A 379 4.84 -3.49 24.34
CA TYR A 379 5.35 -2.61 23.29
C TYR A 379 4.93 -1.14 23.50
N SER A 380 3.72 -0.87 24.01
CA SER A 380 3.30 0.49 24.35
C SER A 380 4.15 1.11 25.46
N LEU A 381 4.53 0.31 26.46
CA LEU A 381 5.43 0.75 27.53
C LEU A 381 6.85 0.99 27.01
N ARG A 382 7.36 0.14 26.11
CA ARG A 382 8.66 0.38 25.45
C ARG A 382 8.66 1.66 24.60
N ALA A 383 7.56 1.95 23.92
CA ALA A 383 7.38 3.22 23.21
C ALA A 383 7.47 4.41 24.18
N GLN A 384 6.81 4.31 25.33
CA GLN A 384 6.87 5.34 26.37
C GLN A 384 8.30 5.54 26.90
N GLU A 385 9.01 4.45 27.23
CA GLU A 385 10.38 4.48 27.75
C GLU A 385 11.37 5.09 26.76
N THR A 386 11.31 4.67 25.49
CA THR A 386 12.19 5.21 24.42
C THR A 386 11.97 6.70 24.21
N ASN A 387 10.73 7.16 24.16
CA ASN A 387 10.44 8.60 24.04
C ASN A 387 10.96 9.41 25.23
N MET A 388 10.94 8.86 26.45
CA MET A 388 11.52 9.52 27.63
C MET A 388 13.06 9.58 27.59
N ASN A 389 13.70 8.61 26.94
CA ASN A 389 15.15 8.56 26.79
C ASN A 389 15.67 9.51 25.70
N ASP A 390 14.93 9.65 24.60
CA ASP A 390 15.32 10.50 23.46
C ASP A 390 15.16 12.00 23.75
N ASP A 391 14.15 12.38 24.54
CA ASP A 391 14.01 13.74 25.08
C ASP A 391 13.70 13.70 26.59
N PRO A 392 14.73 13.69 27.45
CA PRO A 392 14.56 13.74 28.90
C PRO A 392 13.90 15.05 29.39
N THR A 393 13.86 16.07 28.53
CA THR A 393 13.18 17.35 28.80
C THR A 393 11.74 17.38 28.28
N ALA A 394 11.33 16.39 27.48
CA ALA A 394 9.94 16.16 27.14
C ALA A 394 9.20 15.82 28.44
N SER A 395 8.63 16.85 29.05
CA SER A 395 7.98 16.74 30.37
C SER A 395 6.84 15.70 30.43
N GLN A 396 6.40 15.13 29.30
CA GLN A 396 5.18 14.33 29.20
C GLN A 396 5.18 13.35 28.02
N THR A 397 4.72 12.12 28.27
CA THR A 397 4.48 11.08 27.24
C THR A 397 3.51 11.56 26.13
N PRO A 398 3.74 11.19 24.86
CA PRO A 398 2.84 11.48 23.75
C PRO A 398 1.43 10.91 23.94
N ALA A 399 0.41 11.65 23.49
CA ALA A 399 -1.00 11.30 23.69
C ALA A 399 -1.42 9.98 23.02
N HIS A 400 -0.80 9.61 21.89
CA HIS A 400 -1.09 8.35 21.19
C HIS A 400 -0.65 7.14 22.02
N ILE A 401 0.55 7.18 22.63
CA ILE A 401 1.05 6.11 23.51
C ILE A 401 0.17 5.97 24.76
N ILE A 402 -0.24 7.09 25.36
CA ILE A 402 -1.15 7.08 26.51
C ILE A 402 -2.50 6.45 26.11
N THR A 403 -3.01 6.76 24.92
CA THR A 403 -4.28 6.23 24.41
C THR A 403 -4.19 4.73 24.13
N ASP A 404 -3.07 4.24 23.62
CA ASP A 404 -2.83 2.81 23.43
C ASP A 404 -2.84 2.07 24.76
N ILE A 405 -2.07 2.54 25.75
CA ILE A 405 -2.02 1.94 27.08
C ILE A 405 -3.41 1.94 27.72
N ALA A 406 -4.16 3.05 27.62
CA ALA A 406 -5.52 3.15 28.12
C ALA A 406 -6.47 2.15 27.43
N SER A 407 -6.35 2.00 26.11
CA SER A 407 -7.18 1.08 25.32
C SER A 407 -6.85 -0.38 25.65
N VAL A 408 -5.57 -0.71 25.86
CA VAL A 408 -5.15 -2.05 26.29
C VAL A 408 -5.67 -2.35 27.70
N TYR A 409 -5.55 -1.44 28.66
CA TYR A 409 -6.11 -1.63 29.99
C TYR A 409 -7.63 -1.80 29.97
N PHE A 410 -8.34 -1.04 29.13
CA PHE A 410 -9.78 -1.21 28.93
C PHE A 410 -10.11 -2.62 28.40
N SER A 411 -9.46 -3.06 27.31
CA SER A 411 -9.70 -4.37 26.72
C SER A 411 -9.33 -5.53 27.66
N LYS A 412 -8.25 -5.40 28.46
CA LYS A 412 -7.90 -6.36 29.51
C LYS A 412 -8.93 -6.38 30.65
N ALA A 413 -9.54 -5.25 30.96
CA ALA A 413 -10.58 -5.22 31.98
C ALA A 413 -11.88 -5.89 31.53
N ASP A 414 -12.21 -5.81 30.24
CA ASP A 414 -13.32 -6.56 29.64
C ASP A 414 -13.01 -8.07 29.56
N TYR A 415 -11.74 -8.46 29.37
CA TYR A 415 -11.31 -9.85 29.25
C TYR A 415 -11.13 -10.56 30.62
N ASP A 416 -10.37 -9.95 31.54
CA ASP A 416 -10.00 -10.53 32.84
C ASP A 416 -10.89 -10.06 34.00
N GLN A 417 -11.85 -9.16 33.77
CA GLN A 417 -12.71 -8.53 34.80
C GLN A 417 -11.93 -7.94 35.99
N THR A 418 -10.71 -7.45 35.76
CA THR A 418 -9.89 -6.88 36.84
C THR A 418 -10.38 -5.49 37.24
N SER A 419 -10.71 -5.31 38.53
CA SER A 419 -11.24 -4.04 39.08
C SER A 419 -10.30 -2.84 38.89
N ASP A 420 -9.00 -3.09 38.80
CA ASP A 420 -7.97 -2.06 38.86
C ASP A 420 -7.60 -1.47 37.49
N SER A 421 -7.97 -2.14 36.40
CA SER A 421 -7.63 -1.72 35.03
C SER A 421 -8.51 -0.55 34.54
N HIS A 422 -9.81 -0.54 34.88
CA HIS A 422 -10.74 0.52 34.46
C HIS A 422 -10.37 1.92 35.03
N PRO A 423 -10.05 2.09 36.33
CA PRO A 423 -9.60 3.38 36.86
C PRO A 423 -8.28 3.86 36.27
N LYS A 424 -7.34 2.94 35.97
CA LYS A 424 -6.07 3.27 35.33
C LYS A 424 -6.27 3.78 33.90
N ALA A 425 -7.09 3.09 33.11
CA ALA A 425 -7.44 3.50 31.75
C ALA A 425 -8.09 4.89 31.73
N LEU A 426 -9.02 5.16 32.67
CA LEU A 426 -9.70 6.46 32.76
C LEU A 426 -8.71 7.58 33.09
N ARG A 427 -7.89 7.37 34.13
CA ARG A 427 -6.88 8.35 34.54
C ARG A 427 -5.92 8.66 33.39
N LEU A 428 -5.48 7.64 32.66
CA LEU A 428 -4.59 7.82 31.50
C LEU A 428 -5.28 8.59 30.37
N ALA A 429 -6.52 8.25 30.03
CA ALA A 429 -7.25 8.94 28.97
C ALA A 429 -7.60 10.42 29.33
N GLU A 430 -7.72 10.74 30.62
CA GLU A 430 -7.96 12.10 31.12
C GLU A 430 -6.70 12.98 31.20
N ILE A 431 -5.51 12.37 31.32
CA ILE A 431 -4.23 13.09 31.59
C ILE A 431 -3.86 14.06 30.46
N ARG A 432 -4.34 13.90 29.23
CA ARG A 432 -4.00 14.81 28.13
C ARG A 432 -5.03 14.79 27.02
N LEU A 433 -6.03 15.65 27.13
CA LEU A 433 -6.85 16.09 26.00
C LEU A 433 -6.22 17.37 25.43
N PRO A 434 -5.19 17.33 24.55
CA PRO A 434 -4.73 18.55 23.91
C PRO A 434 -5.92 19.15 23.15
N PRO A 435 -6.17 20.46 23.24
CA PRO A 435 -7.22 21.06 22.45
C PRO A 435 -6.85 20.87 20.97
N ASN A 436 -7.78 20.30 20.19
CA ASN A 436 -7.74 20.29 18.72
C ASN A 436 -6.72 19.34 18.05
N HIS A 437 -6.67 18.06 18.46
CA HIS A 437 -5.88 17.02 17.76
C HIS A 437 -6.67 15.71 17.58
N ASP A 438 -6.31 14.87 16.59
CA ASP A 438 -6.97 13.57 16.34
C ASP A 438 -6.89 12.62 17.55
N SER A 439 -5.75 12.61 18.23
CA SER A 439 -5.48 11.82 19.42
C SER A 439 -6.42 12.17 20.57
N THR A 440 -6.89 13.42 20.64
CA THR A 440 -7.93 13.86 21.60
C THR A 440 -9.25 13.15 21.34
N ALA A 441 -9.62 12.96 20.08
CA ALA A 441 -10.84 12.26 19.71
C ALA A 441 -10.77 10.77 20.06
N ALA A 442 -9.60 10.15 19.90
CA ALA A 442 -9.34 8.77 20.33
C ALA A 442 -9.41 8.64 21.87
N SER A 443 -8.78 9.54 22.63
CA SER A 443 -8.88 9.52 24.10
C SER A 443 -10.31 9.73 24.60
N LEU A 444 -11.07 10.68 24.02
CA LEU A 444 -12.49 10.88 24.33
C LEU A 444 -13.32 9.62 24.06
N MET A 445 -13.02 8.90 22.99
CA MET A 445 -13.67 7.64 22.67
C MET A 445 -13.38 6.57 23.74
N THR A 446 -12.12 6.43 24.16
CA THR A 446 -11.72 5.51 25.25
C THR A 446 -12.42 5.87 26.56
N ILE A 447 -12.53 7.16 26.90
CA ILE A 447 -13.29 7.62 28.08
C ILE A 447 -14.77 7.20 27.96
N GLY A 448 -15.41 7.44 26.81
CA GLY A 448 -16.79 7.03 26.57
C GLY A 448 -16.99 5.52 26.75
N ASN A 449 -16.07 4.72 26.23
CA ASN A 449 -16.08 3.27 26.38
C ASN A 449 -15.91 2.81 27.83
N ILE A 450 -15.15 3.54 28.67
CA ILE A 450 -14.99 3.22 30.10
C ILE A 450 -16.25 3.53 30.91
N TYR A 451 -16.97 4.61 30.57
CA TYR A 451 -18.23 4.96 31.24
C TYR A 451 -19.39 4.04 30.82
N TYR A 452 -19.34 3.49 29.61
CA TYR A 452 -20.35 2.59 29.08
C TYR A 452 -20.68 1.39 30.01
N PRO A 453 -19.73 0.54 30.46
CA PRO A 453 -20.02 -0.60 31.34
C PRO A 453 -20.47 -0.17 32.74
N LYS A 454 -20.00 0.98 33.25
CA LYS A 454 -20.34 1.52 34.59
C LYS A 454 -21.80 1.96 34.75
N GLY A 455 -22.59 1.96 33.67
CA GLY A 455 -24.01 2.30 33.68
C GLY A 455 -24.30 3.78 33.45
N ASP A 456 -23.27 4.63 33.35
CA ASP A 456 -23.41 6.06 33.07
C ASP A 456 -23.47 6.31 31.55
N SER A 457 -24.61 5.93 30.98
CA SER A 457 -24.83 5.99 29.52
C SER A 457 -24.87 7.42 28.98
N ASP A 458 -25.18 8.41 29.83
CA ASP A 458 -25.25 9.82 29.44
C ASP A 458 -23.87 10.45 29.35
N GLN A 459 -22.97 10.16 30.31
CA GLN A 459 -21.56 10.54 30.18
C GLN A 459 -20.91 9.86 28.99
N ALA A 460 -21.12 8.55 28.82
CA ALA A 460 -20.60 7.81 27.67
C ALA A 460 -21.02 8.47 26.34
N LEU A 461 -22.32 8.82 26.21
CA LEU A 461 -22.84 9.48 25.01
C LEU A 461 -22.21 10.87 24.79
N GLN A 462 -22.05 11.66 25.87
CA GLN A 462 -21.44 12.98 25.77
C GLN A 462 -20.00 12.92 25.24
N TYR A 463 -19.19 12.00 25.74
CA TYR A 463 -17.80 11.82 25.31
C TYR A 463 -17.71 11.25 23.89
N SER A 464 -18.53 10.27 23.53
CA SER A 464 -18.56 9.72 22.16
C SER A 464 -19.05 10.74 21.11
N LEU A 465 -20.00 11.62 21.45
CA LEU A 465 -20.42 12.71 20.56
C LEU A 465 -19.34 13.77 20.38
N LYS A 466 -18.58 14.10 21.44
CA LYS A 466 -17.42 15.00 21.32
C LYS A 466 -16.34 14.40 20.41
N SER A 467 -16.04 13.12 20.59
CA SER A 467 -15.11 12.36 19.72
C SER A 467 -15.56 12.41 18.25
N LEU A 468 -16.83 12.10 17.98
CA LEU A 468 -17.40 12.14 16.64
C LEU A 468 -17.23 13.51 15.98
N ARG A 469 -17.58 14.59 16.68
CA ARG A 469 -17.44 15.96 16.14
C ARG A 469 -16.00 16.30 15.79
N MET A 470 -15.04 15.88 16.61
CA MET A 470 -13.62 16.10 16.31
C MET A 470 -13.18 15.30 15.08
N HIS A 471 -13.56 14.03 14.96
CA HIS A 471 -13.29 13.24 13.77
C HIS A 471 -13.91 13.86 12.51
N GLU A 472 -15.14 14.37 12.56
CA GLU A 472 -15.79 15.06 11.44
C GLU A 472 -15.08 16.36 11.02
N ILE A 473 -14.37 17.03 11.93
CA ILE A 473 -13.60 18.26 11.64
C ILE A 473 -12.22 17.94 11.06
N TYR A 474 -11.53 16.93 11.59
CA TYR A 474 -10.10 16.70 11.31
C TYR A 474 -9.82 15.56 10.34
N LEU A 475 -10.77 14.65 10.11
CA LEU A 475 -10.57 13.48 9.24
C LEU A 475 -11.33 13.64 7.92
N PRO A 476 -10.84 12.99 6.85
CA PRO A 476 -11.57 12.91 5.58
C PRO A 476 -12.99 12.36 5.75
N PRO A 477 -13.90 12.71 4.84
CA PRO A 477 -15.20 12.05 4.77
C PRO A 477 -15.04 10.52 4.68
N ASN A 478 -15.92 9.77 5.35
CA ASN A 478 -15.90 8.30 5.37
C ASN A 478 -14.65 7.66 6.00
N HIS A 479 -13.99 8.29 6.97
CA HIS A 479 -12.87 7.68 7.70
C HIS A 479 -13.32 6.59 8.72
N ASP A 480 -12.55 5.50 8.88
CA ASP A 480 -12.89 4.39 9.81
C ASP A 480 -12.99 4.87 11.27
N SER A 481 -12.09 5.72 11.74
CA SER A 481 -12.20 6.32 13.09
C SER A 481 -13.53 7.07 13.32
N THR A 482 -14.08 7.73 12.29
CA THR A 482 -15.40 8.36 12.37
C THR A 482 -16.50 7.30 12.45
N ALA A 483 -16.38 6.21 11.69
CA ALA A 483 -17.29 5.07 11.78
C ALA A 483 -17.23 4.39 13.16
N ALA A 484 -16.05 4.26 13.76
CA ALA A 484 -15.86 3.73 15.11
C ALA A 484 -16.58 4.58 16.17
N SER A 485 -16.51 5.92 16.08
CA SER A 485 -17.28 6.81 16.95
C SER A 485 -18.79 6.60 16.81
N LEU A 486 -19.29 6.45 15.59
CA LEU A 486 -20.71 6.16 15.32
C LEU A 486 -21.13 4.80 15.90
N ILE A 487 -20.29 3.76 15.77
CA ILE A 487 -20.55 2.44 16.37
C ILE A 487 -20.67 2.52 17.88
N ASN A 488 -19.77 3.26 18.55
CA ASN A 488 -19.85 3.43 20.00
C ASN A 488 -21.13 4.15 20.42
N ILE A 489 -21.54 5.19 19.69
CA ILE A 489 -22.83 5.87 19.92
C ILE A 489 -23.99 4.87 19.74
N GLY A 490 -23.95 4.05 18.69
CA GLY A 490 -24.95 3.00 18.46
C GLY A 490 -25.05 2.00 19.62
N ASN A 491 -23.91 1.56 20.15
CA ASN A 491 -23.85 0.66 21.31
C ASN A 491 -24.43 1.31 22.58
N ILE A 492 -24.17 2.62 22.79
CA ILE A 492 -24.74 3.37 23.90
C ILE A 492 -26.27 3.43 23.80
N TYR A 493 -26.82 3.71 22.62
CA TYR A 493 -28.28 3.68 22.42
C TYR A 493 -28.87 2.27 22.59
N HIS A 494 -28.17 1.23 22.14
CA HIS A 494 -28.58 -0.16 22.38
C HIS A 494 -28.75 -0.44 23.88
N LYS A 495 -27.77 -0.04 24.71
CA LYS A 495 -27.85 -0.20 26.17
C LYS A 495 -28.97 0.61 26.80
N LYS A 496 -29.29 1.79 26.25
CA LYS A 496 -30.44 2.61 26.67
C LYS A 496 -31.79 2.04 26.21
N GLY A 497 -31.81 0.99 25.39
CA GLY A 497 -33.01 0.38 24.83
C GLY A 497 -33.59 1.11 23.61
N ASP A 498 -32.92 2.17 23.12
CA ASP A 498 -33.33 2.86 21.90
C ASP A 498 -32.69 2.18 20.67
N TYR A 499 -33.29 1.06 20.28
CA TYR A 499 -32.79 0.27 19.14
C TYR A 499 -32.95 0.98 17.79
N HIS A 500 -33.82 1.98 17.69
CA HIS A 500 -33.97 2.76 16.45
C HIS A 500 -32.76 3.66 16.24
N GLN A 501 -32.36 4.43 17.26
CA GLN A 501 -31.13 5.22 17.20
C GLN A 501 -29.89 4.33 17.07
N ALA A 502 -29.86 3.20 17.79
CA ALA A 502 -28.75 2.25 17.68
C ALA A 502 -28.54 1.77 16.23
N LEU A 503 -29.61 1.33 15.55
CA LEU A 503 -29.56 0.94 14.13
C LEU A 503 -29.17 2.10 13.22
N HIS A 504 -29.71 3.30 13.45
CA HIS A 504 -29.39 4.48 12.65
C HIS A 504 -27.88 4.75 12.63
N TYR A 505 -27.24 4.76 13.81
CA TYR A 505 -25.81 5.00 13.92
C TYR A 505 -24.97 3.82 13.39
N SER A 506 -25.34 2.57 13.68
CA SER A 506 -24.59 1.40 13.19
C SER A 506 -24.67 1.23 11.68
N LEU A 507 -25.82 1.49 11.04
CA LEU A 507 -25.96 1.45 9.58
C LEU A 507 -25.20 2.58 8.89
N LYS A 508 -25.18 3.78 9.49
CA LYS A 508 -24.36 4.89 8.99
C LYS A 508 -22.87 4.54 9.02
N ALA A 509 -22.40 3.93 10.11
CA ALA A 509 -21.02 3.46 10.24
C ALA A 509 -20.68 2.38 9.22
N LEU A 510 -21.55 1.37 9.06
CA LEU A 510 -21.37 0.30 8.08
C LEU A 510 -21.19 0.86 6.66
N LYS A 511 -22.05 1.81 6.25
CA LYS A 511 -21.96 2.43 4.91
C LYS A 511 -20.63 3.16 4.71
N MET A 512 -20.10 3.80 5.74
CA MET A 512 -18.79 4.47 5.67
C MET A 512 -17.66 3.45 5.52
N GLN A 513 -17.70 2.37 6.31
CA GLN A 513 -16.71 1.29 6.29
C GLN A 513 -16.71 0.51 4.97
N GLU A 514 -17.87 0.27 4.37
CA GLU A 514 -17.99 -0.33 3.04
C GLU A 514 -17.35 0.52 1.93
N ILE A 515 -17.13 1.83 2.18
CA ILE A 515 -16.46 2.74 1.26
C ILE A 515 -14.94 2.78 1.50
N CYS A 516 -14.49 2.82 2.75
CA CYS A 516 -13.10 3.12 3.08
C CYS A 516 -12.22 1.95 3.49
N LEU A 517 -12.81 0.77 3.78
CA LEU A 517 -12.07 -0.42 4.19
C LEU A 517 -12.07 -1.48 3.09
N PRO A 518 -11.04 -2.36 3.05
CA PRO A 518 -11.06 -3.49 2.15
C PRO A 518 -12.26 -4.42 2.37
N PRO A 519 -12.65 -5.20 1.36
CA PRO A 519 -13.62 -6.27 1.53
C PRO A 519 -13.18 -7.23 2.65
N ASN A 520 -14.14 -7.72 3.43
CA ASN A 520 -13.89 -8.63 4.56
C ASN A 520 -13.01 -8.03 5.67
N HIS A 521 -13.10 -6.74 5.97
CA HIS A 521 -12.37 -6.16 7.11
C HIS A 521 -13.08 -6.42 8.47
N ASP A 522 -12.31 -6.63 9.54
CA ASP A 522 -12.87 -6.93 10.89
C ASP A 522 -13.75 -5.80 11.43
N SER A 523 -13.36 -4.53 11.27
CA SER A 523 -14.22 -3.38 11.66
C SER A 523 -15.60 -3.44 11.01
N THR A 524 -15.68 -3.82 9.74
CA THR A 524 -16.96 -3.97 9.01
C THR A 524 -17.77 -5.14 9.57
N ALA A 525 -17.10 -6.26 9.87
CA ALA A 525 -17.75 -7.39 10.53
C ALA A 525 -18.30 -7.02 11.93
N ALA A 526 -17.51 -6.31 12.74
CA ALA A 526 -17.95 -5.83 14.04
C ALA A 526 -19.21 -4.95 13.94
N SER A 527 -19.30 -4.07 12.93
CA SER A 527 -20.49 -3.28 12.65
C SER A 527 -21.71 -4.14 12.31
N LEU A 528 -21.54 -5.15 11.44
CA LEU A 528 -22.60 -6.10 11.09
C LEU A 528 -23.09 -6.87 12.33
N ARG A 529 -22.19 -7.31 13.21
CA ARG A 529 -22.55 -7.96 14.49
C ARG A 529 -23.35 -7.03 15.40
N ASN A 530 -23.01 -5.75 15.47
CA ASN A 530 -23.76 -4.78 16.28
C ASN A 530 -25.17 -4.54 15.71
N ILE A 531 -25.30 -4.45 14.38
CA ILE A 531 -26.58 -4.39 13.69
C ILE A 531 -27.42 -5.64 13.99
N ALA A 532 -26.82 -6.83 13.93
CA ALA A 532 -27.48 -8.09 14.28
C ALA A 532 -28.03 -8.09 15.72
N ASN A 533 -27.23 -7.63 16.68
CA ASN A 533 -27.66 -7.51 18.09
C ASN A 533 -28.83 -6.54 18.26
N ASN A 534 -28.86 -5.44 17.50
CA ASN A 534 -29.96 -4.50 17.53
C ASN A 534 -31.26 -5.09 16.96
N TYR A 535 -31.20 -5.80 15.84
CA TYR A 535 -32.36 -6.50 15.28
C TYR A 535 -32.86 -7.61 16.21
N ARG A 536 -31.95 -8.38 16.83
CA ARG A 536 -32.31 -9.38 17.84
C ARG A 536 -33.07 -8.76 19.01
N ALA A 537 -32.62 -7.61 19.51
CA ALA A 537 -33.29 -6.91 20.60
C ALA A 537 -34.67 -6.34 20.22
N LYS A 538 -34.89 -6.07 18.92
CA LYS A 538 -36.21 -5.74 18.36
C LYS A 538 -37.08 -6.97 18.04
N ALA A 539 -36.59 -8.18 18.33
CA ALA A 539 -37.20 -9.46 17.95
C ALA A 539 -37.36 -9.68 16.43
N ASP A 540 -36.57 -8.97 15.61
CA ASP A 540 -36.47 -9.21 14.16
C ASP A 540 -35.33 -10.21 13.92
N TYR A 541 -35.64 -11.49 14.10
CA TYR A 541 -34.63 -12.54 14.10
C TYR A 541 -34.09 -12.89 12.72
N ASP A 542 -34.88 -12.68 11.66
CA ASP A 542 -34.46 -12.96 10.28
C ASP A 542 -33.34 -11.99 9.86
N GLN A 543 -33.55 -10.69 10.08
CA GLN A 543 -32.51 -9.68 9.85
C GLN A 543 -31.32 -9.89 10.79
N ALA A 544 -31.57 -10.21 12.06
CA ALA A 544 -30.48 -10.48 13.00
C ALA A 544 -29.58 -11.62 12.52
N LEU A 545 -30.16 -12.72 12.04
CA LEU A 545 -29.42 -13.89 11.58
C LEU A 545 -28.63 -13.58 10.30
N GLU A 546 -29.24 -12.88 9.34
CA GLU A 546 -28.58 -12.44 8.10
C GLU A 546 -27.30 -11.66 8.40
N TYR A 547 -27.40 -10.61 9.23
CA TYR A 547 -26.27 -9.76 9.59
C TYR A 547 -25.22 -10.52 10.44
N SER A 548 -25.65 -11.38 11.36
CA SER A 548 -24.73 -12.15 12.22
C SER A 548 -23.91 -13.17 11.42
N LEU A 549 -24.54 -13.88 10.47
CA LEU A 549 -23.85 -14.82 9.60
C LEU A 549 -22.90 -14.11 8.63
N LYS A 550 -23.28 -12.94 8.09
CA LYS A 550 -22.39 -12.13 7.25
C LYS A 550 -21.15 -11.68 8.04
N SER A 551 -21.34 -11.19 9.27
CA SER A 551 -20.24 -10.85 10.18
C SER A 551 -19.30 -12.03 10.42
N LEU A 552 -19.85 -13.19 10.78
CA LEU A 552 -19.07 -14.38 11.10
C LEU A 552 -18.22 -14.84 9.91
N ARG A 553 -18.81 -14.93 8.70
CA ARG A 553 -18.08 -15.32 7.48
C ARG A 553 -16.92 -14.37 7.18
N MET A 554 -17.11 -13.07 7.37
CA MET A 554 -16.03 -12.09 7.14
C MET A 554 -14.88 -12.31 8.12
N GLN A 555 -15.18 -12.52 9.41
CA GLN A 555 -14.17 -12.77 10.44
C GLN A 555 -13.42 -14.08 10.25
N GLU A 556 -14.10 -15.14 9.81
CA GLU A 556 -13.45 -16.41 9.45
C GLU A 556 -12.44 -16.25 8.29
N ILE A 557 -12.61 -15.23 7.44
CA ILE A 557 -11.69 -14.93 6.33
C ILE A 557 -10.52 -14.06 6.79
N CYS A 558 -10.77 -13.01 7.58
CA CYS A 558 -9.78 -11.96 7.84
C CYS A 558 -9.03 -12.07 9.17
N LEU A 559 -9.45 -12.97 10.07
CA LEU A 559 -8.84 -13.11 11.39
C LEU A 559 -8.20 -14.49 11.59
N PRO A 560 -7.23 -14.59 12.51
CA PRO A 560 -6.66 -15.89 12.90
C PRO A 560 -7.74 -16.88 13.38
N PRO A 561 -7.53 -18.20 13.20
CA PRO A 561 -8.53 -19.25 13.48
C PRO A 561 -9.10 -19.31 14.91
N ASN A 562 -8.53 -18.59 15.87
CA ASN A 562 -8.99 -18.54 17.27
C ASN A 562 -9.12 -17.10 17.79
N HIS A 563 -9.40 -16.13 16.91
CA HIS A 563 -9.53 -14.75 17.33
C HIS A 563 -10.75 -14.53 18.25
N HIS A 564 -10.58 -13.77 19.32
CA HIS A 564 -11.62 -13.56 20.33
C HIS A 564 -12.89 -12.88 19.75
N THR A 565 -12.76 -12.03 18.72
CA THR A 565 -13.91 -11.40 18.06
C THR A 565 -14.76 -12.41 17.28
N THR A 566 -14.15 -13.46 16.72
CA THR A 566 -14.87 -14.58 16.09
C THR A 566 -15.72 -15.32 17.12
N ALA A 567 -15.20 -15.53 18.34
CA ALA A 567 -15.98 -16.10 19.43
C ALA A 567 -17.20 -15.23 19.79
N ALA A 568 -17.05 -13.89 19.79
CA ALA A 568 -18.17 -12.98 20.05
C ALA A 568 -19.25 -13.02 18.95
N SER A 569 -18.87 -13.17 17.69
CA SER A 569 -19.81 -13.38 16.57
C SER A 569 -20.53 -14.73 16.68
N LEU A 570 -19.81 -15.81 17.00
CA LEU A 570 -20.40 -17.12 17.25
C LEU A 570 -21.42 -17.07 18.39
N MET A 571 -21.09 -16.39 19.51
CA MET A 571 -22.03 -16.18 20.60
C MET A 571 -23.25 -15.37 20.17
N THR A 572 -23.08 -14.34 19.35
CA THR A 572 -24.19 -13.53 18.83
C THR A 572 -25.15 -14.39 18.00
N THR A 573 -24.62 -15.21 17.08
CA THR A 573 -25.43 -16.15 16.30
C THR A 573 -26.14 -17.17 17.18
N GLY A 574 -25.45 -17.72 18.19
CA GLY A 574 -26.06 -18.64 19.17
C GLY A 574 -27.20 -17.98 19.95
N ASN A 575 -27.03 -16.73 20.38
CA ASN A 575 -28.07 -15.96 21.08
C ASN A 575 -29.31 -15.72 20.20
N ILE A 576 -29.13 -15.54 18.89
CA ILE A 576 -30.23 -15.36 17.94
C ILE A 576 -31.02 -16.67 17.84
N TYR A 577 -30.35 -17.80 17.59
CA TYR A 577 -31.01 -19.12 17.55
C TYR A 577 -31.69 -19.49 18.87
N TYR A 578 -31.09 -19.15 20.00
CA TYR A 578 -31.72 -19.33 21.31
C TYR A 578 -33.02 -18.52 21.42
N SER A 579 -33.01 -17.28 20.91
CA SER A 579 -34.18 -16.40 20.93
C SER A 579 -35.30 -16.88 19.98
N THR A 580 -34.97 -17.61 18.91
CA THR A 580 -35.95 -18.23 18.00
C THR A 580 -36.42 -19.61 18.47
N GLY A 581 -35.84 -20.16 19.54
CA GLY A 581 -36.17 -21.48 20.07
C GLY A 581 -35.43 -22.65 19.42
N ASP A 582 -34.48 -22.39 18.51
CA ASP A 582 -33.62 -23.41 17.92
C ASP A 582 -32.41 -23.68 18.83
N TYR A 583 -32.67 -24.43 19.91
CA TYR A 583 -31.66 -24.69 20.94
C TYR A 583 -30.51 -25.58 20.44
N ASP A 584 -30.75 -26.43 19.44
CA ASP A 584 -29.73 -27.30 18.87
C ASP A 584 -28.68 -26.49 18.10
N GLN A 585 -29.12 -25.56 17.24
CA GLN A 585 -28.19 -24.63 16.58
C GLN A 585 -27.50 -23.72 17.59
N ALA A 586 -28.25 -23.17 18.55
CA ALA A 586 -27.66 -22.32 19.60
C ALA A 586 -26.50 -23.02 20.32
N LEU A 587 -26.71 -24.28 20.74
CA LEU A 587 -25.69 -25.09 21.41
C LEU A 587 -24.46 -25.31 20.52
N GLN A 588 -24.63 -25.60 19.23
CA GLN A 588 -23.50 -25.77 18.30
C GLN A 588 -22.64 -24.51 18.21
N TYR A 589 -23.27 -23.33 18.10
CA TYR A 589 -22.55 -22.06 18.04
C TYR A 589 -21.86 -21.71 19.36
N TYR A 590 -22.50 -21.96 20.51
CA TYR A 590 -21.87 -21.77 21.82
C TYR A 590 -20.67 -22.69 22.04
N LEU A 591 -20.75 -23.97 21.63
CA LEU A 591 -19.63 -24.90 21.73
C LEU A 591 -18.44 -24.45 20.85
N LYS A 592 -18.70 -23.93 19.65
CA LYS A 592 -17.64 -23.34 18.80
C LYS A 592 -17.00 -22.13 19.48
N ALA A 593 -17.81 -21.21 20.04
CA ALA A 593 -17.29 -20.04 20.74
C ALA A 593 -16.45 -20.42 21.98
N LEU A 594 -16.91 -21.44 22.73
CA LEU A 594 -16.22 -21.94 23.91
C LEU A 594 -14.85 -22.54 23.58
N ARG A 595 -14.74 -23.29 22.46
CA ARG A 595 -13.45 -23.83 22.00
C ARG A 595 -12.43 -22.74 21.73
N ILE A 596 -12.85 -21.61 21.18
CA ILE A 596 -11.97 -20.46 20.94
C ILE A 596 -11.54 -19.81 22.25
N LYS A 597 -12.47 -19.61 23.20
CA LYS A 597 -12.17 -19.00 24.51
C LYS A 597 -11.33 -19.87 25.45
N ALA A 598 -11.24 -21.17 25.20
CA ALA A 598 -10.50 -22.13 26.02
C ALA A 598 -9.00 -22.21 25.65
N ILE A 599 -8.59 -21.52 24.59
CA ILE A 599 -7.22 -21.38 24.09
C ILE A 599 -6.72 -20.01 24.53
#